data_AF-A0A952HCS2-F1
#
_entry.id   AF-A0A952HCS2-F1
#
_cell.length_a   1.000
_cell.length_b   1.000
_cell.length_c   1.000
_cell.angle_alpha   90.00
_cell.angle_beta   90.00
_cell.angle_gamma   90.00
#
_symmetry.space_group_name_H-M   'P 1'
#
loop_
_entity.id
_entity.type
_entity.pdbx_description
1 polymer ?
#
loop_
_entity_poly.entity_id
_entity_poly.type
_entity_poly.pdbx_seq_one_letter_code
_entity_poly.pdbx_strand_id
1 'polypeptide(L)'
;ELKGTTITQVVEFTTATAFPVVADPEFAWYGILPSVKLNRNETKTATTLTGMATACGWVGRFTSLIGAGVCGLNAASIIVNTQRIYFTEKGCAQLLVGPGAIGTIGYSGGNCK
;
A
#
# COMPACT_ATOMS: atom_id res chain seq x y z
N GLU A 1 13.86 -9.42 -13.47
CA GLU A 1 14.02 -9.38 -14.94
C GLU A 1 12.78 -8.80 -15.61
N LEU A 2 12.97 -7.97 -16.63
CA LEU A 2 11.90 -7.42 -17.47
C LEU A 2 11.95 -8.10 -18.83
N LYS A 3 10.89 -8.82 -19.22
CA LYS A 3 10.77 -9.46 -20.53
C LYS A 3 9.45 -9.04 -21.18
N GLY A 4 9.54 -8.12 -22.13
CA GLY A 4 8.34 -7.51 -22.74
C GLY A 4 7.51 -6.76 -21.70
N THR A 5 6.22 -7.08 -21.59
CA THR A 5 5.30 -6.53 -20.58
C THR A 5 5.32 -7.30 -19.25
N THR A 6 6.13 -8.35 -19.13
CA THR A 6 6.19 -9.19 -17.94
C THR A 6 7.34 -8.77 -17.03
N ILE A 7 7.02 -8.53 -15.75
CA ILE A 7 7.99 -8.35 -14.68
C ILE A 7 8.15 -9.69 -13.97
N THR A 8 9.31 -10.33 -14.14
CA THR A 8 9.69 -11.54 -13.41
C THR A 8 10.57 -11.12 -12.23
N GLN A 9 10.08 -11.27 -11.00
CA GLN A 9 10.88 -11.04 -9.81
C GLN A 9 11.62 -12.34 -9.46
N VAL A 10 12.94 -12.34 -9.60
CA VAL A 10 13.78 -13.42 -9.07
C VAL A 10 14.04 -13.08 -7.61
N VAL A 11 13.52 -13.90 -6.70
CA VAL A 11 13.73 -13.73 -5.26
C VAL A 11 14.84 -14.68 -4.84
N GLU A 12 15.97 -14.13 -4.41
CA GLU A 12 17.07 -14.92 -3.85
C GLU A 12 16.81 -15.13 -2.36
N PHE A 13 16.77 -16.41 -1.94
CA PHE A 13 16.51 -16.77 -0.55
C PHE A 13 17.82 -16.79 0.23
N THR A 14 17.89 -15.98 1.29
CA THR A 14 18.98 -15.98 2.26
C THR A 14 18.46 -16.49 3.61
N THR A 15 19.35 -16.71 4.58
CA THR A 15 18.96 -17.04 5.96
C THR A 15 18.16 -15.93 6.66
N ALA A 16 18.17 -14.71 6.11
CA ALA A 16 17.35 -13.59 6.57
C ALA A 16 15.97 -13.51 5.87
N THR A 17 15.72 -14.36 4.87
CA THR A 17 14.44 -14.35 4.15
C THR A 17 13.34 -14.94 5.01
N ALA A 18 12.37 -14.11 5.39
CA ALA A 18 11.17 -14.54 6.10
C ALA A 18 10.18 -15.20 5.12
N PHE A 19 9.75 -16.43 5.42
CA PHE A 19 8.72 -17.13 4.67
C PHE A 19 7.38 -17.09 5.44
N PRO A 20 6.24 -17.00 4.73
CA PRO A 20 6.11 -16.88 3.28
C PRO A 20 6.57 -15.50 2.76
N VAL A 21 7.13 -15.45 1.55
CA VAL A 21 7.41 -14.18 0.86
C VAL A 21 6.06 -13.59 0.45
N VAL A 22 5.48 -12.80 1.34
CA VAL A 22 4.29 -12.00 1.04
C VAL A 22 4.79 -10.80 0.25
N ALA A 23 4.22 -10.59 -0.94
CA ALA A 23 4.49 -9.39 -1.72
C ALA A 23 3.87 -8.21 -0.97
N ASP A 24 4.70 -7.42 -0.30
CA ASP A 24 4.30 -6.13 0.24
C ASP A 24 4.00 -5.16 -0.93
N PRO A 25 2.87 -4.43 -0.90
CA PRO A 25 1.87 -4.38 0.17
C PRO A 25 0.81 -5.49 0.08
N GLU A 26 0.18 -5.79 1.23
CA GLU A 26 -0.81 -6.87 1.35
C GLU A 26 -2.20 -6.42 0.88
N PHE A 27 -2.81 -7.16 -0.03
CA PHE A 27 -4.22 -6.97 -0.37
C PHE A 27 -5.14 -7.60 0.69
N ALA A 28 -6.16 -6.86 1.10
CA ALA A 28 -7.16 -7.32 2.05
C ALA A 28 -8.55 -6.77 1.70
N TRP A 29 -9.59 -7.33 2.30
CA TRP A 29 -10.93 -6.77 2.25
C TRP A 29 -11.27 -6.09 3.58
N TYR A 30 -11.88 -4.90 3.52
CA TYR A 30 -12.47 -4.23 4.67
C TYR A 30 -13.99 -4.17 4.46
N GLY A 31 -14.70 -5.16 4.99
CA GLY A 31 -16.08 -5.40 4.61
C GLY A 31 -16.18 -5.71 3.11
N ILE A 32 -16.96 -4.90 2.37
CA ILE A 32 -17.15 -5.05 0.92
C ILE A 32 -16.14 -4.26 0.07
N LEU A 33 -15.23 -3.50 0.71
CA LEU A 33 -14.29 -2.66 -0.02
C LEU A 33 -12.94 -3.36 -0.18
N PRO A 34 -12.38 -3.41 -1.40
CA PRO A 34 -11.00 -3.83 -1.59
C PRO A 34 -10.06 -2.84 -0.91
N SER A 35 -9.01 -3.35 -0.29
CA SER A 35 -8.07 -2.53 0.46
C SER A 35 -6.63 -2.99 0.33
N VAL A 36 -5.70 -2.05 0.52
CA VAL A 36 -4.26 -2.29 0.49
C VAL A 36 -3.69 -1.94 1.85
N LYS A 37 -3.15 -2.93 2.55
CA LYS A 37 -2.49 -2.79 3.84
C LYS A 37 -1.01 -2.55 3.63
N LEU A 38 -0.57 -1.37 4.01
CA LEU A 38 0.84 -0.99 3.98
C LEU A 38 1.52 -1.48 5.25
N ASN A 39 2.74 -2.02 5.16
CA ASN A 39 3.59 -2.25 6.34
C ASN A 39 4.14 -0.91 6.88
N ARG A 40 4.98 -0.94 7.92
CA ARG A 40 5.42 0.30 8.56
C ARG A 40 6.34 1.14 7.66
N ASN A 41 7.18 0.49 6.87
CA ASN A 41 8.08 1.16 5.93
C ASN A 41 7.34 1.74 4.72
N GLU A 42 6.33 1.03 4.21
CA GLU A 42 5.45 1.50 3.15
C GLU A 42 4.57 2.65 3.62
N THR A 43 4.04 2.55 4.84
CA THR A 43 3.30 3.65 5.48
C THR A 43 4.19 4.89 5.56
N LYS A 44 5.45 4.74 6.00
CA LYS A 44 6.44 5.84 6.01
C LYS A 44 6.68 6.41 4.61
N THR A 45 6.75 5.56 3.59
CA THR A 45 6.99 6.00 2.21
C THR A 45 5.79 6.82 1.69
N ALA A 46 4.57 6.35 1.99
CA ALA A 46 3.31 7.02 1.64
C ALA A 46 3.06 8.33 2.40
N THR A 47 3.89 8.73 3.38
CA THR A 47 3.79 10.05 4.02
C THR A 47 4.35 11.19 3.16
N THR A 48 4.87 10.90 1.96
CA THR A 48 5.48 11.88 1.05
C THR A 48 4.79 11.84 -0.30
N LEU A 49 4.78 12.97 -1.01
CA LEU A 49 4.17 13.04 -2.35
C LEU A 49 4.83 12.07 -3.35
N THR A 50 6.16 11.95 -3.30
CA THR A 50 6.91 11.03 -4.17
C THR A 50 6.61 9.57 -3.84
N GLY A 51 6.60 9.20 -2.56
CA GLY A 51 6.29 7.82 -2.16
C GLY A 51 4.81 7.46 -2.31
N MET A 52 3.93 8.46 -2.35
CA MET A 52 2.51 8.24 -2.65
C MET A 52 2.29 7.74 -4.07
N ALA A 53 3.12 8.15 -5.05
CA ALA A 53 3.05 7.59 -6.40
C ALA A 53 3.27 6.06 -6.40
N THR A 54 4.21 5.58 -5.58
CA THR A 54 4.47 4.15 -5.40
C THR A 54 3.27 3.43 -4.78
N ALA A 55 2.72 3.98 -3.70
CA ALA A 55 1.54 3.40 -3.04
C ALA A 55 0.28 3.43 -3.94
N CYS A 56 0.10 4.46 -4.77
CA CYS A 56 -0.97 4.48 -5.77
C CYS A 56 -0.74 3.49 -6.92
N GLY A 57 0.52 3.22 -7.28
CA GLY A 57 0.87 2.14 -8.21
C GLY A 57 0.42 0.77 -7.68
N TRP A 58 0.62 0.53 -6.38
CA TRP A 58 0.14 -0.69 -5.72
C TRP A 58 -1.37 -0.79 -5.69
N VAL A 59 -2.07 0.29 -5.34
CA VAL A 59 -3.54 0.35 -5.46
C VAL A 59 -3.97 0.00 -6.89
N GLY A 60 -3.29 0.55 -7.90
CA GLY A 60 -3.55 0.25 -9.30
C GLY A 60 -3.39 -1.22 -9.67
N ARG A 61 -2.37 -1.88 -9.10
CA ARG A 61 -2.13 -3.32 -9.31
C ARG A 61 -3.30 -4.17 -8.83
N PHE A 62 -3.93 -3.81 -7.71
CA PHE A 62 -5.02 -4.57 -7.13
C PHE A 62 -6.42 -4.16 -7.61
N THR A 63 -6.58 -2.92 -8.09
CA THR A 63 -7.91 -2.34 -8.37
C THR A 63 -8.06 -1.72 -9.76
N SER A 64 -7.07 -1.93 -10.65
CA SER A 64 -6.94 -1.35 -12.00
C SER A 64 -6.45 0.09 -12.05
N LEU A 65 -6.18 0.59 -13.26
CA LEU A 65 -5.77 1.98 -13.52
C LEU A 65 -6.76 3.01 -12.97
N ILE A 66 -8.05 2.68 -12.88
CA ILE A 66 -9.06 3.56 -12.29
C ILE A 66 -8.74 3.78 -10.81
N GLY A 67 -8.41 2.72 -10.06
CA GLY A 67 -8.04 2.83 -8.66
C GLY A 67 -6.74 3.60 -8.44
N ALA A 68 -5.75 3.45 -9.33
CA ALA A 68 -4.54 4.28 -9.33
C ALA A 68 -4.86 5.78 -9.54
N GLY A 69 -5.76 6.08 -10.48
CA GLY A 69 -6.21 7.44 -10.76
C GLY A 69 -6.94 8.06 -9.56
N VAL A 70 -7.87 7.34 -8.96
CA VAL A 70 -8.58 7.79 -7.75
C VAL A 70 -7.61 7.98 -6.58
N CYS A 71 -6.61 7.11 -6.43
CA CYS A 71 -5.54 7.30 -5.44
C CYS A 71 -4.77 8.60 -5.66
N GLY A 72 -4.35 8.88 -6.90
CA GLY A 72 -3.65 10.12 -7.24
C GLY A 72 -4.48 11.37 -6.96
N LEU A 73 -5.78 11.34 -7.28
CA LEU A 73 -6.71 12.44 -6.98
C LEU A 73 -6.89 12.69 -5.48
N ASN A 74 -6.75 11.64 -4.66
CA ASN A 74 -6.87 11.70 -3.21
C ASN A 74 -5.49 11.74 -2.50
N ALA A 75 -4.38 11.93 -3.24
CA ALA A 75 -3.03 11.79 -2.69
C ALA A 75 -2.80 12.69 -1.46
N ALA A 76 -3.25 13.94 -1.48
CA ALA A 76 -3.07 14.86 -0.37
C ALA A 76 -3.78 14.39 0.91
N SER A 77 -5.04 13.94 0.81
CA SER A 77 -5.80 13.46 1.97
C SER A 77 -5.22 12.15 2.50
N ILE A 78 -4.79 11.25 1.61
CA ILE A 78 -4.12 10.01 1.99
C ILE A 78 -2.81 10.30 2.72
N ILE A 79 -1.98 11.22 2.20
CA ILE A 79 -0.71 11.60 2.84
C ILE A 79 -0.94 12.14 4.25
N VAL A 80 -1.89 13.06 4.43
CA VAL A 80 -2.20 13.66 5.74
C VAL A 80 -2.65 12.58 6.74
N ASN A 81 -3.55 11.68 6.32
CA ASN A 81 -4.02 10.59 7.19
C ASN A 81 -2.89 9.60 7.50
N THR A 82 -2.07 9.26 6.50
CA THR A 82 -0.93 8.34 6.66
C THR A 82 0.13 8.95 7.60
N GLN A 83 0.40 10.24 7.50
CA GLN A 83 1.28 10.97 8.43
C GLN A 83 0.75 10.88 9.86
N ARG A 84 -0.54 11.15 10.07
CA ARG A 84 -1.16 11.02 11.39
C ARG A 84 -1.03 9.59 11.94
N ILE A 85 -1.35 8.58 11.14
CA ILE A 85 -1.28 7.16 11.55
C ILE A 85 0.16 6.77 11.92
N TYR A 86 1.14 7.17 11.10
CA TYR A 86 2.54 6.80 11.30
C TYR A 86 3.18 7.52 12.50
N PHE A 87 3.02 8.85 12.57
CA PHE A 87 3.72 9.66 13.57
C PHE A 87 3.00 9.70 14.91
N THR A 88 1.67 9.76 14.92
CA THR A 88 0.86 9.92 16.14
C THR A 88 0.38 8.58 16.67
N GLU A 89 -0.29 7.78 15.83
CA GLU A 89 -0.93 6.54 16.26
C GLU A 89 0.06 5.36 16.31
N LYS A 90 1.27 5.55 15.77
CA LYS A 90 2.35 4.55 15.69
C LYS A 90 1.91 3.24 15.01
N GLY A 91 0.90 3.33 14.14
CA GLY A 91 0.34 2.21 13.36
C GLY A 91 0.77 2.23 11.90
N CYS A 92 0.10 1.41 11.10
CA CYS A 92 0.29 1.34 9.65
C CYS A 92 -1.00 1.68 8.93
N ALA A 93 -0.89 2.19 7.70
CA ALA A 93 -2.04 2.64 6.94
C ALA A 93 -2.65 1.49 6.11
N GLN A 94 -3.98 1.43 6.10
CA GLN A 94 -4.76 0.62 5.17
C GLN A 94 -5.58 1.55 4.28
N LEU A 95 -5.37 1.42 2.97
CA LEU A 95 -6.05 2.21 1.96
C LEU A 95 -7.31 1.47 1.51
N LEU A 96 -8.48 2.06 1.77
CA LEU A 96 -9.79 1.52 1.40
C LEU A 96 -10.20 2.09 0.05
N VAL A 97 -10.34 1.24 -0.96
CA VAL A 97 -10.67 1.68 -2.31
C VAL A 97 -12.19 1.64 -2.49
N GLY A 98 -12.81 2.82 -2.45
CA GLY A 98 -14.24 2.99 -2.69
C GLY A 98 -14.54 3.54 -4.09
N PRO A 99 -15.83 3.60 -4.46
CA PRO A 99 -16.24 4.26 -5.69
C PRO A 99 -15.90 5.76 -5.63
N GLY A 100 -14.91 6.19 -6.41
CA GLY A 100 -14.53 7.61 -6.57
C GLY A 100 -13.70 8.22 -5.44
N ALA A 101 -13.41 7.48 -4.36
CA ALA A 101 -12.56 7.96 -3.27
C ALA A 101 -11.73 6.85 -2.63
N ILE A 102 -10.62 7.22 -2.00
CA ILE A 102 -9.83 6.33 -1.15
C ILE A 102 -9.88 6.80 0.29
N GLY A 103 -10.34 5.92 1.17
CA GLY A 103 -10.25 6.11 2.62
C GLY A 103 -8.90 5.63 3.15
N THR A 104 -8.44 6.20 4.25
CA THR A 104 -7.21 5.77 4.94
C THR A 104 -7.53 5.51 6.41
N ILE A 105 -7.30 4.28 6.87
CA ILE A 105 -7.49 3.89 8.26
C ILE A 105 -6.19 3.35 8.85
N GLY A 106 -6.01 3.54 10.16
CA GLY A 106 -4.89 2.94 10.89
C GLY A 106 -5.20 1.49 11.28
N TYR A 107 -4.20 0.63 11.20
CA TYR A 107 -4.26 -0.72 11.77
C TYR A 107 -2.94 -1.06 12.49
N SER A 108 -3.00 -2.07 13.35
CA SER A 108 -1.84 -2.60 14.09
C SER A 108 -1.83 -4.13 14.05
N GLY A 109 -0.65 -4.73 14.26
CA GLY A 109 -0.45 -6.18 14.20
C GLY A 109 -0.35 -6.74 12.76
N GLY A 110 -0.14 -8.05 12.65
CA GLY A 110 0.02 -8.72 11.35
C GLY A 110 1.18 -8.14 10.54
N ASN A 111 0.89 -7.63 9.32
CA ASN A 111 1.87 -7.00 8.43
C ASN A 111 2.33 -5.59 8.87
N CYS A 112 1.75 -5.04 9.94
CA CYS A 112 2.22 -3.76 10.49
C CYS A 112 3.47 -3.95 11.37
N LYS A 113 4.61 -4.17 10.70
CA LYS A 113 5.94 -4.32 11.31
C LYS A 113 6.90 -3.29 10.73
#